data_AF-A0A842LLB2-F1
#
_entry.id   AF-A0A842LLB2-F1
#
_cell.length_a   1.000
_cell.length_b   1.000
_cell.length_c   1.000
_cell.angle_alpha   90.00
_cell.angle_beta   90.00
_cell.angle_gamma   90.00
#
_symmetry.space_group_name_H-M   'P 1'
#
loop_
_entity.id
_entity.type
_entity.pdbx_description
1 polymer ?
#
loop_
_entity_poly.entity_id
_entity_poly.type
_entity_poly.pdbx_seq_one_letter_code
_entity_poly.pdbx_strand_id
1 'polypeptide(L)'
;MEGERPRVSEDVPSYKDLVQGKKSPKILTLPKGIKFEKKWFLRSFGYVFLVMFLIGIASYVYGYTLSPKVKYVVVDKWSDSWEIKPGDKWHQDWTVENPDLLWEINVTVRGGNNDLKIYIDTPSGRVDYGKLTSPIHIIVNVSRYGTGKYTIYWDNTFSLIASKYVSVKEALYVKTLDTTDKGFYEFIGFPLGFVGLVGFLAALGRRAIVEVGGDVIQIDYKSGWLRYYTELKVNGFKLDQKITEPIKFRVGENEDHVFELEPKGWLRETWVIRIDGQEVGRLP
;
A
#
# COMPACT_ATOMS: atom_id res chain seq x y z
N MET A 1 -5.18 -66.10 41.85
CA MET A 1 -4.29 -65.05 42.37
C MET A 1 -3.08 -65.05 41.46
N GLU A 2 -3.01 -64.05 40.57
CA GLU A 2 -2.03 -62.93 40.62
C GLU A 2 -0.64 -63.43 40.19
N GLY A 3 0.09 -62.80 39.28
CA GLY A 3 0.03 -61.49 38.65
C GLY A 3 1.38 -61.21 37.99
N GLU A 4 1.40 -60.20 37.12
CA GLU A 4 2.58 -59.46 36.61
C GLU A 4 3.42 -60.01 35.44
N ARG A 5 3.32 -59.29 34.30
CA ARG A 5 4.44 -59.01 33.37
C ARG A 5 5.24 -57.81 33.93
N PRO A 6 6.52 -57.60 33.54
CA PRO A 6 6.81 -56.57 32.51
C PRO A 6 8.03 -56.92 31.62
N ARG A 7 8.05 -56.68 30.28
CA ARG A 7 8.39 -55.49 29.44
C ARG A 7 9.69 -55.75 28.65
N VAL A 8 9.64 -55.79 27.31
CA VAL A 8 10.01 -54.75 26.33
C VAL A 8 11.51 -54.38 26.32
N SER A 9 12.19 -54.73 25.21
CA SER A 9 13.08 -53.88 24.39
C SER A 9 13.55 -54.75 23.21
N GLU A 10 13.89 -54.33 22.00
CA GLU A 10 13.93 -53.04 21.29
C GLU A 10 14.34 -53.45 19.86
N ASP A 11 13.44 -53.41 18.87
CA ASP A 11 13.88 -53.39 17.47
C ASP A 11 13.99 -51.93 17.04
N VAL A 12 15.15 -51.34 17.34
CA VAL A 12 15.53 -50.00 16.90
C VAL A 12 15.88 -50.08 15.40
N PRO A 13 15.20 -49.32 14.52
CA PRO A 13 15.48 -49.37 13.08
C PRO A 13 16.79 -48.66 12.72
N SER A 14 17.42 -49.13 11.64
CA SER A 14 18.73 -48.71 11.14
C SER A 14 18.77 -47.23 10.75
N TYR A 15 19.92 -46.57 10.97
CA TYR A 15 20.13 -45.16 10.58
C TYR A 15 19.93 -44.89 9.08
N LYS A 16 20.05 -45.93 8.22
CA LYS A 16 19.75 -45.83 6.78
C LYS A 16 18.25 -45.61 6.50
N ASP A 17 17.37 -46.04 7.40
CA ASP A 17 15.91 -45.84 7.31
C ASP A 17 15.48 -44.44 7.81
N LEU A 18 16.31 -43.78 8.63
CA LEU A 18 16.07 -42.42 9.12
C LEU A 18 16.41 -41.34 8.08
N VAL A 19 17.30 -41.64 7.12
CA VAL A 19 17.76 -40.67 6.11
C VAL A 19 16.83 -40.63 4.88
N GLN A 20 16.07 -41.68 4.59
CA GLN A 20 15.09 -41.70 3.48
C GLN A 20 13.72 -41.10 3.85
N GLY A 21 13.48 -40.80 5.14
CA GLY A 21 12.15 -40.55 5.69
C GLY A 21 11.55 -39.15 5.55
N LYS A 22 12.08 -38.21 4.74
CA LYS A 22 11.52 -36.84 4.74
C LYS A 22 11.19 -36.15 3.41
N LYS A 23 11.51 -36.67 2.22
CA LYS A 23 11.23 -35.94 0.96
C LYS A 23 10.92 -36.79 -0.28
N SER A 24 10.24 -37.93 -0.13
CA SER A 24 9.71 -38.66 -1.28
C SER A 24 8.25 -39.04 -1.01
N PRO A 25 7.28 -38.63 -1.84
CA PRO A 25 5.90 -39.09 -1.66
C PRO A 25 5.92 -40.62 -1.75
N LYS A 26 5.37 -41.29 -0.73
CA LYS A 26 5.02 -42.72 -0.83
C LYS A 26 4.32 -42.90 -2.16
N ILE A 27 4.96 -43.59 -3.10
CA ILE A 27 4.32 -44.01 -4.34
C ILE A 27 3.29 -45.05 -3.88
N LEU A 28 2.07 -44.57 -3.64
CA LEU A 28 0.90 -45.42 -3.49
C LEU A 28 0.75 -46.10 -4.84
N THR A 29 1.04 -47.39 -4.91
CA THR A 29 0.71 -48.21 -6.08
C THR A 29 -0.80 -48.14 -6.26
N LEU A 30 -1.24 -47.25 -7.14
CA LEU A 30 -2.64 -47.10 -7.51
C LEU A 30 -3.11 -48.43 -8.12
N PRO A 31 -4.28 -48.96 -7.73
CA PRO A 31 -4.88 -50.10 -8.40
C PRO A 31 -4.99 -49.86 -9.92
N LYS A 32 -4.88 -50.92 -10.73
CA LYS A 32 -4.98 -50.81 -12.19
C LYS A 32 -6.30 -50.13 -12.58
N GLY A 33 -6.24 -49.11 -13.43
CA GLY A 33 -7.42 -48.37 -13.91
C GLY A 33 -7.84 -47.17 -13.04
N ILE A 34 -7.09 -46.86 -11.97
CA ILE A 34 -7.37 -45.70 -11.11
C ILE A 34 -6.37 -44.58 -11.37
N LYS A 35 -6.87 -43.36 -11.64
CA LYS A 35 -6.03 -42.14 -11.72
C LYS A 35 -6.37 -41.20 -10.58
N PHE A 36 -5.35 -40.57 -10.01
CA PHE A 36 -5.50 -39.57 -8.97
C PHE A 36 -4.68 -38.32 -9.31
N GLU A 37 -5.34 -37.16 -9.28
CA GLU A 37 -4.70 -35.88 -9.56
C GLU A 37 -5.09 -34.84 -8.50
N LYS A 38 -4.10 -34.04 -8.07
CA LYS A 38 -4.31 -32.88 -7.20
C LYS A 38 -4.10 -31.61 -7.99
N LYS A 39 -5.10 -30.72 -7.97
CA LYS A 39 -5.00 -29.39 -8.58
C LYS A 39 -5.26 -28.31 -7.55
N TRP A 40 -4.50 -27.23 -7.68
CA TRP A 40 -4.91 -25.96 -7.11
C TRP A 40 -5.93 -25.32 -8.04
N PHE A 41 -6.96 -24.73 -7.46
CA PHE A 41 -7.92 -23.96 -8.23
C PHE A 41 -8.26 -22.67 -7.49
N LEU A 42 -8.47 -21.62 -8.28
CA LEU A 42 -8.98 -20.36 -7.78
C LEU A 42 -10.50 -20.38 -7.86
N ARG A 43 -11.17 -20.12 -6.74
CA ARG A 43 -12.63 -19.97 -6.72
C ARG A 43 -13.02 -18.69 -7.46
N SER A 44 -14.25 -18.63 -7.99
CA SER A 44 -14.73 -17.50 -8.79
C SER A 44 -14.61 -16.15 -8.06
N PHE A 45 -14.85 -16.11 -6.74
CA PHE A 45 -14.67 -14.90 -5.93
C PHE A 45 -13.19 -14.51 -5.74
N GLY A 46 -12.25 -15.45 -5.91
CA GLY A 46 -10.82 -15.20 -5.81
C GLY A 46 -10.29 -14.29 -6.91
N TYR A 47 -10.93 -14.28 -8.08
CA TYR A 47 -10.58 -13.33 -9.15
C TYR A 47 -10.89 -11.88 -8.76
N VAL A 48 -11.97 -11.65 -8.02
CA VAL A 48 -12.31 -10.30 -7.51
C VAL A 48 -11.19 -9.82 -6.57
N PHE A 49 -10.78 -10.67 -5.63
CA PHE A 49 -9.70 -10.35 -4.71
C PHE A 49 -8.33 -10.20 -5.39
N LEU A 50 -8.05 -10.99 -6.43
CA LEU A 50 -6.85 -10.83 -7.25
C LEU A 50 -6.83 -9.46 -7.94
N VAL A 51 -7.94 -9.04 -8.55
CA VAL A 51 -8.04 -7.72 -9.19
C VAL A 51 -7.89 -6.60 -8.16
N MET A 52 -8.54 -6.72 -6.99
CA MET A 52 -8.36 -5.77 -5.89
C MET A 52 -6.90 -5.69 -5.44
N PHE A 53 -6.22 -6.83 -5.32
CA PHE A 53 -4.79 -6.87 -4.96
C PHE A 53 -3.93 -6.12 -5.98
N LEU A 54 -4.14 -6.38 -7.28
CA LEU A 54 -3.40 -5.74 -8.36
C LEU A 54 -3.65 -4.23 -8.40
N ILE A 55 -4.90 -3.78 -8.26
CA ILE A 55 -5.25 -2.35 -8.20
C ILE A 55 -4.64 -1.71 -6.95
N GLY A 56 -4.63 -2.42 -5.81
CA GLY A 56 -4.07 -1.94 -4.55
C GLY A 56 -2.56 -1.70 -4.65
N ILE A 57 -1.83 -2.68 -5.20
CA ILE A 57 -0.39 -2.55 -5.47
C ILE A 57 -0.14 -1.42 -6.46
N ALA A 58 -0.85 -1.38 -7.58
CA ALA A 58 -0.64 -0.34 -8.59
C ALA A 58 -0.87 1.06 -8.03
N SER A 59 -1.94 1.24 -7.24
CA SER A 59 -2.25 2.51 -6.57
C SER A 59 -1.17 2.88 -5.54
N TYR A 60 -0.74 1.93 -4.71
CA TYR A 60 0.29 2.16 -3.71
C TYR A 60 1.63 2.55 -4.36
N VAL A 61 2.09 1.77 -5.34
CA VAL A 61 3.33 2.06 -6.08
C VAL A 61 3.25 3.42 -6.79
N TYR A 62 2.11 3.72 -7.43
CA TYR A 62 1.90 5.02 -8.05
C TYR A 62 2.00 6.17 -7.04
N GLY A 63 1.35 6.03 -5.87
CA GLY A 63 1.48 6.98 -4.76
C GLY A 63 2.93 7.25 -4.35
N TYR A 64 3.76 6.21 -4.29
CA TYR A 64 5.19 6.34 -4.00
C TYR A 64 5.98 7.10 -5.07
N THR A 65 5.55 7.02 -6.34
CA THR A 65 6.21 7.75 -7.44
C THR A 65 5.81 9.23 -7.50
N LEU A 66 4.73 9.64 -6.83
CA LEU A 66 4.29 11.03 -6.84
C LEU A 66 5.25 11.89 -6.03
N SER A 67 5.86 12.85 -6.71
CA SER A 67 6.63 13.90 -6.05
C SER A 67 5.65 14.85 -5.33
N PRO A 68 5.99 15.29 -4.10
CA PRO A 68 5.18 16.28 -3.40
C PRO A 68 5.09 17.56 -4.23
N LYS A 69 3.88 18.12 -4.35
CA LYS A 69 3.68 19.40 -5.02
C LYS A 69 4.14 20.51 -4.09
N VAL A 70 4.96 21.43 -4.58
CA VAL A 70 5.37 22.60 -3.81
C VAL A 70 4.19 23.57 -3.77
N LYS A 71 3.76 23.95 -2.56
CA LYS A 71 2.81 25.04 -2.34
C LYS A 71 3.48 26.16 -1.57
N TYR A 72 3.11 27.39 -1.90
CA TYR A 72 3.48 28.58 -1.15
C TYR A 72 2.26 29.02 -0.37
N VAL A 73 2.33 28.90 0.95
CA VAL A 73 1.23 29.29 1.83
C VAL A 73 1.57 30.64 2.43
N VAL A 74 0.66 31.61 2.29
CA VAL A 74 0.82 32.92 2.92
C VAL A 74 0.74 32.74 4.43
N VAL A 75 1.79 33.12 5.14
CA VAL A 75 1.86 33.07 6.60
C VAL A 75 1.65 34.43 7.25
N ASP A 76 1.97 35.51 6.53
CA ASP A 76 1.78 36.86 7.02
C ASP A 76 1.54 37.84 5.86
N LYS A 77 0.84 38.93 6.15
CA LYS A 77 0.57 40.01 5.21
C LYS A 77 0.67 41.34 5.92
N TRP A 78 1.29 42.30 5.26
CA TRP A 78 1.35 43.67 5.73
C TRP A 78 1.02 44.63 4.59
N SER A 79 0.40 45.76 4.91
CA SER A 79 0.12 46.80 3.92
C SER A 79 0.02 48.15 4.58
N ASP A 80 0.61 49.15 3.94
CA ASP A 80 0.53 50.53 4.39
C ASP A 80 0.71 51.50 3.22
N SER A 81 0.40 52.77 3.45
CA SER A 81 0.57 53.83 2.48
C SER A 81 0.96 55.15 3.16
N TRP A 82 1.98 55.81 2.62
CA TRP A 82 2.50 57.04 3.19
C TRP A 82 3.08 57.96 2.11
N GLU A 83 3.37 59.21 2.49
CA GLU A 83 4.06 60.17 1.66
C GLU A 83 5.55 60.22 2.02
N ILE A 84 6.42 60.23 1.00
CA ILE A 84 7.85 60.50 1.14
C ILE A 84 8.14 61.82 0.45
N LYS A 85 8.56 62.82 1.24
CA LYS A 85 8.90 64.15 0.74
C LYS A 85 10.15 64.13 -0.16
N PRO A 86 10.36 65.18 -0.98
CA PRO A 86 11.61 65.32 -1.74
C PRO A 86 12.80 65.40 -0.78
N GLY A 87 13.91 64.73 -1.11
CA GLY A 87 15.10 64.72 -0.25
C GLY A 87 15.04 63.74 0.93
N ASP A 88 13.92 63.06 1.15
CA ASP A 88 13.70 62.15 2.29
C ASP A 88 13.72 60.67 1.91
N LYS A 89 13.86 59.82 2.93
CA LYS A 89 13.71 58.37 2.85
C LYS A 89 12.90 57.84 4.02
N TRP A 90 12.13 56.79 3.79
CA TRP A 90 11.45 56.03 4.83
C TRP A 90 12.02 54.61 4.89
N HIS A 91 11.92 53.94 6.03
CA HIS A 91 12.40 52.57 6.17
C HIS A 91 11.51 51.74 7.08
N GLN A 92 11.57 50.44 6.88
CA GLN A 92 10.85 49.45 7.67
C GLN A 92 11.77 48.30 8.03
N ASP A 93 11.72 47.91 9.31
CA ASP A 93 12.46 46.78 9.84
C ASP A 93 11.57 45.54 9.92
N TRP A 94 12.14 44.40 9.53
CA TRP A 94 11.55 43.08 9.65
C TRP A 94 12.56 42.13 10.27
N THR A 95 12.13 41.31 11.23
CA THR A 95 12.97 40.23 11.77
C THR A 95 12.42 38.90 11.28
N VAL A 96 13.23 38.16 10.53
CA VAL A 96 12.83 36.90 9.92
C VAL A 96 13.55 35.75 10.62
N GLU A 97 12.78 34.85 11.22
CA GLU A 97 13.30 33.68 11.95
C GLU A 97 13.34 32.41 11.10
N ASN A 98 12.45 32.29 10.10
CA ASN A 98 12.35 31.10 9.26
C ASN A 98 13.13 31.29 7.93
N PRO A 99 14.15 30.46 7.65
CA PRO A 99 14.96 30.58 6.44
C PRO A 99 14.21 30.21 5.16
N ASP A 100 13.14 29.42 5.24
CA ASP A 100 12.39 28.91 4.08
C ASP A 100 11.29 29.86 3.60
N LEU A 101 11.36 31.12 4.04
CA LEU A 101 10.42 32.17 3.68
C LEU A 101 10.77 32.80 2.32
N LEU A 102 9.73 33.04 1.54
CA LEU A 102 9.74 33.90 0.38
C LEU A 102 8.96 35.17 0.74
N TRP A 103 9.58 36.34 0.59
CA TRP A 103 8.94 37.61 0.86
C TRP A 103 8.65 38.33 -0.45
N GLU A 104 7.37 38.57 -0.71
CA GLU A 104 6.89 39.28 -1.88
C GLU A 104 6.46 40.70 -1.47
N ILE A 105 6.94 41.70 -2.20
CA ILE A 105 6.68 43.11 -1.92
C ILE A 105 6.16 43.76 -3.21
N ASN A 106 4.92 44.21 -3.17
CA ASN A 106 4.23 44.89 -4.26
C ASN A 106 4.05 46.35 -3.90
N VAL A 107 4.52 47.25 -4.76
CA VAL A 107 4.55 48.68 -4.47
C VAL A 107 3.93 49.47 -5.61
N THR A 108 3.05 50.40 -5.26
CA THR A 108 2.49 51.39 -6.17
C THR A 108 2.99 52.77 -5.74
N VAL A 109 3.55 53.53 -6.67
CA VAL A 109 4.04 54.88 -6.42
C VAL A 109 3.26 55.87 -7.28
N ARG A 110 2.81 56.97 -6.66
CA ARG A 110 2.14 58.07 -7.35
C ARG A 110 2.83 59.40 -7.07
N GLY A 111 2.96 60.23 -8.10
CA GLY A 111 3.67 61.50 -8.03
C GLY A 111 5.17 61.34 -8.32
N GLY A 112 5.84 62.44 -8.67
CA GLY A 112 7.29 62.47 -8.93
C GLY A 112 7.76 61.38 -9.90
N ASN A 113 7.30 61.43 -11.16
CA ASN A 113 7.59 60.44 -12.21
C ASN A 113 7.20 58.99 -11.88
N ASN A 114 6.47 58.75 -10.79
CA ASN A 114 6.05 57.44 -10.31
C ASN A 114 7.24 56.49 -10.10
N ASP A 115 8.40 57.02 -9.73
CA ASP A 115 9.63 56.26 -9.53
C ASP A 115 10.03 56.23 -8.05
N LEU A 116 10.87 55.29 -7.61
CA LEU A 116 11.38 55.23 -6.23
C LEU A 116 12.67 54.43 -6.21
N LYS A 117 13.64 54.84 -5.39
CA LYS A 117 14.84 54.03 -5.17
C LYS A 117 14.57 53.05 -4.03
N ILE A 118 14.84 51.77 -4.24
CA ILE A 118 14.59 50.73 -3.23
C ILE A 118 15.84 49.90 -3.03
N TYR A 119 16.23 49.72 -1.77
CA TYR A 119 17.30 48.81 -1.38
C TYR A 119 16.97 48.15 -0.04
N ILE A 120 17.47 46.95 0.17
CA ILE A 120 17.19 46.14 1.35
C ILE A 120 18.51 45.76 2.00
N ASP A 121 18.68 46.14 3.25
CA ASP A 121 19.77 45.63 4.08
C ASP A 121 19.34 44.26 4.61
N THR A 122 20.05 43.21 4.19
CA THR A 122 19.82 41.82 4.61
C THR A 122 20.93 41.39 5.57
N PRO A 123 20.75 40.27 6.31
CA PRO A 123 21.81 39.71 7.15
C PRO A 123 23.12 39.41 6.39
N SER A 124 23.03 39.11 5.09
CA SER A 124 24.19 38.81 4.22
C SER A 124 24.74 40.04 3.47
N GLY A 125 24.14 41.21 3.66
CA GLY A 125 24.56 42.45 3.00
C GLY A 125 23.44 43.19 2.27
N ARG A 126 23.77 44.33 1.67
CA ARG A 126 22.80 45.18 0.97
C ARG A 126 22.48 44.66 -0.42
N VAL A 127 21.19 44.61 -0.74
CA VAL A 127 20.66 44.38 -2.08
C VAL A 127 20.07 45.70 -2.59
N ASP A 128 20.75 46.37 -3.53
CA ASP A 128 20.27 47.62 -4.14
C ASP A 128 19.55 47.31 -5.46
N TYR A 129 18.24 47.58 -5.51
CA TYR A 129 17.43 47.44 -6.73
C TYR A 129 17.48 48.69 -7.62
N GLY A 130 18.13 49.75 -7.13
CA GLY A 130 18.21 51.02 -7.84
C GLY A 130 16.88 51.75 -7.90
N LYS A 131 16.78 52.62 -8.89
CA LYS A 131 15.59 53.44 -9.14
C LYS A 131 14.61 52.67 -10.03
N LEU A 132 13.43 52.39 -9.50
CA LEU A 132 12.38 51.61 -10.15
C LEU A 132 11.16 52.48 -10.44
N THR A 133 10.37 52.13 -11.45
CA THR A 133 9.13 52.83 -11.83
C THR A 133 7.92 51.96 -11.52
N SER A 134 6.85 52.56 -10.99
CA SER A 134 5.61 51.90 -10.61
C SER A 134 4.88 51.26 -11.80
N PRO A 135 4.23 50.08 -11.62
CA PRO A 135 4.19 49.25 -10.41
C PRO A 135 5.51 48.48 -10.20
N ILE A 136 5.92 48.34 -8.95
CA ILE A 136 7.17 47.69 -8.57
C ILE A 136 6.85 46.36 -7.88
N HIS A 137 7.52 45.30 -8.29
CA HIS A 137 7.40 43.96 -7.71
C HIS A 137 8.78 43.42 -7.34
N ILE A 138 8.96 43.08 -6.07
CA ILE A 138 10.22 42.58 -5.52
C ILE A 138 9.96 41.25 -4.81
N ILE A 139 10.83 40.27 -5.07
CA ILE A 139 10.82 38.98 -4.41
C ILE A 139 12.15 38.79 -3.69
N VAL A 140 12.11 38.65 -2.37
CA VAL A 140 13.26 38.36 -1.53
C VAL A 140 13.19 36.91 -1.07
N ASN A 141 14.16 36.11 -1.49
CA ASN A 141 14.30 34.74 -1.01
C ASN A 141 15.17 34.73 0.26
N VAL A 142 14.55 34.53 1.43
CA VAL A 142 15.23 34.59 2.73
C VAL A 142 16.33 33.53 2.82
N SER A 143 16.10 32.34 2.25
CA SER A 143 17.09 31.25 2.24
C SER A 143 18.42 31.63 1.59
N ARG A 144 18.40 32.62 0.68
CA ARG A 144 19.61 33.14 0.02
C ARG A 144 20.40 34.12 0.89
N TYR A 145 19.72 34.87 1.76
CA TYR A 145 20.31 36.00 2.49
C TYR A 145 20.39 35.78 4.00
N GLY A 146 19.88 34.66 4.51
CA GLY A 146 19.96 34.24 5.91
C GLY A 146 18.80 34.74 6.77
N THR A 147 18.68 34.19 7.97
CA THR A 147 17.72 34.66 8.98
C THR A 147 18.29 35.83 9.76
N GLY A 148 17.41 36.68 10.29
CA GLY A 148 17.79 37.86 11.06
C GLY A 148 17.05 39.12 10.63
N LYS A 149 17.66 40.28 10.90
CA LYS A 149 17.07 41.58 10.63
C LYS A 149 17.22 41.96 9.16
N TYR A 150 16.11 42.36 8.56
CA TYR A 150 16.00 42.98 7.25
C TYR A 150 15.51 44.42 7.43
N THR A 151 16.08 45.36 6.69
CA THR A 151 15.59 46.74 6.65
C THR A 151 15.36 47.15 5.21
N ILE A 152 14.12 47.42 4.83
CA ILE A 152 13.79 47.95 3.50
C ILE A 152 13.85 49.47 3.57
N TYR A 153 14.50 50.08 2.58
CA TYR A 153 14.54 51.52 2.40
C TYR A 153 13.77 51.94 1.16
N TRP A 154 12.96 52.97 1.36
CA TRP A 154 12.10 53.60 0.38
C TRP A 154 12.62 55.02 0.19
N ASP A 155 13.40 55.24 -0.87
CA ASP A 155 14.29 56.39 -1.01
C ASP A 155 13.80 57.36 -2.10
N ASN A 156 13.47 58.58 -1.67
CA ASN A 156 13.12 59.73 -2.53
C ASN A 156 14.15 60.87 -2.45
N THR A 157 15.36 60.60 -1.95
CA THR A 157 16.42 61.62 -1.76
C THR A 157 16.88 62.25 -3.07
N PHE A 158 16.67 61.57 -4.20
CA PHE A 158 17.02 62.08 -5.54
C PHE A 158 16.01 63.08 -6.11
N SER A 159 14.81 63.19 -5.54
CA SER A 159 13.80 64.16 -6.00
C SER A 159 14.01 65.48 -5.29
N LEU A 160 14.06 66.57 -6.05
CA LEU A 160 14.25 67.92 -5.51
C LEU A 160 12.94 68.64 -5.16
N ILE A 161 11.85 68.30 -5.84
CA ILE A 161 10.60 69.09 -5.81
C ILE A 161 9.36 68.23 -5.54
N ALA A 162 9.31 67.00 -6.06
CA ALA A 162 8.11 66.18 -6.02
C ALA A 162 8.12 65.15 -4.88
N SER A 163 7.10 65.22 -4.02
CA SER A 163 6.75 64.15 -3.07
C SER A 163 6.24 62.91 -3.81
N LYS A 164 6.30 61.77 -3.12
CA LYS A 164 5.80 60.48 -3.63
C LYS A 164 4.87 59.84 -2.62
N TYR A 165 3.69 59.47 -3.10
CA TYR A 165 2.75 58.66 -2.34
C TYR A 165 3.04 57.19 -2.66
N VAL A 166 3.49 56.45 -1.66
CA VAL A 166 3.87 55.04 -1.78
C VAL A 166 2.78 54.21 -1.13
N SER A 167 2.34 53.15 -1.79
CA SER A 167 1.44 52.14 -1.24
C SER A 167 2.09 50.78 -1.38
N VAL A 168 2.30 50.10 -0.26
CA VAL A 168 3.02 48.83 -0.20
C VAL A 168 2.06 47.72 0.24
N LYS A 169 2.21 46.56 -0.38
CA LYS A 169 1.58 45.30 0.00
C LYS A 169 2.64 44.22 0.05
N GLU A 170 2.85 43.67 1.23
CA GLU A 170 3.82 42.62 1.51
C GLU A 170 3.10 41.32 1.85
N ALA A 171 3.66 40.21 1.38
CA ALA A 171 3.22 38.88 1.74
C ALA A 171 4.42 37.97 1.98
N LEU A 172 4.40 37.26 3.11
CA LEU A 172 5.37 36.23 3.44
C LEU A 172 4.79 34.87 3.11
N TYR A 173 5.55 34.05 2.40
CA TYR A 173 5.14 32.71 2.00
C TYR A 173 6.12 31.68 2.56
N VAL A 174 5.60 30.63 3.19
CA VAL A 174 6.37 29.43 3.51
C VAL A 174 6.21 28.41 2.41
N LYS A 175 7.31 27.81 1.99
CA LYS A 175 7.31 26.65 1.11
C LYS A 175 6.85 25.42 1.89
N THR A 176 5.69 24.88 1.54
CA THR A 176 5.18 23.62 2.10
C THR A 176 5.11 22.53 1.03
N LEU A 177 5.33 21.30 1.45
CA LEU A 177 5.20 20.12 0.60
C LEU A 177 3.78 19.58 0.73
N ASP A 178 3.02 19.63 -0.36
CA ASP A 178 1.71 19.02 -0.44
C ASP A 178 1.84 17.55 -0.86
N THR A 179 1.52 16.67 0.08
CA THR A 179 1.51 15.21 -0.08
C THR A 179 0.10 14.64 -0.12
N THR A 180 -0.96 15.44 -0.29
CA THR A 180 -2.35 14.95 -0.26
C THR A 180 -2.60 13.83 -1.27
N ASP A 181 -2.17 14.01 -2.53
CA ASP A 181 -2.34 13.00 -3.57
C ASP A 181 -1.62 11.69 -3.21
N LYS A 182 -0.36 11.81 -2.78
CA LYS A 182 0.44 10.66 -2.31
C LYS A 182 -0.25 9.92 -1.16
N GLY A 183 -0.69 10.66 -0.13
CA GLY A 183 -1.38 10.10 1.03
C GLY A 183 -2.69 9.39 0.66
N PHE A 184 -3.44 9.92 -0.31
CA PHE A 184 -4.66 9.28 -0.79
C PHE A 184 -4.40 7.93 -1.44
N TYR A 185 -3.43 7.86 -2.36
CA TYR A 185 -3.08 6.62 -3.07
C TYR A 185 -2.49 5.56 -2.14
N GLU A 186 -1.68 5.96 -1.15
CA GLU A 186 -1.17 5.06 -0.12
C GLU A 186 -2.31 4.55 0.78
N PHE A 187 -3.20 5.43 1.22
CA PHE A 187 -4.33 5.10 2.10
C PHE A 187 -5.35 4.17 1.45
N ILE A 188 -5.61 4.29 0.14
CA ILE A 188 -6.50 3.36 -0.57
C ILE A 188 -5.76 2.11 -1.02
N GLY A 189 -4.54 2.27 -1.54
CA GLY A 189 -3.75 1.18 -2.10
C GLY A 189 -3.43 0.11 -1.07
N PHE A 190 -3.04 0.50 0.15
CA PHE A 190 -2.63 -0.45 1.18
C PHE A 190 -3.78 -1.35 1.67
N PRO A 191 -4.95 -0.84 2.10
CA PRO A 191 -6.08 -1.69 2.50
C PRO A 191 -6.62 -2.54 1.35
N LEU A 192 -6.72 -1.97 0.15
CA LEU A 192 -7.21 -2.71 -1.03
C LEU A 192 -6.27 -3.86 -1.39
N GLY A 193 -4.96 -3.60 -1.35
CA GLY A 193 -3.92 -4.60 -1.55
C GLY A 193 -3.96 -5.68 -0.46
N PHE A 194 -4.00 -5.29 0.82
CA PHE A 194 -4.03 -6.23 1.93
C PHE A 194 -5.28 -7.13 1.90
N VAL A 195 -6.47 -6.53 1.78
CA VAL A 195 -7.74 -7.27 1.70
C VAL A 195 -7.78 -8.14 0.44
N GLY A 196 -7.30 -7.63 -0.69
CA GLY A 196 -7.16 -8.39 -1.93
C GLY A 196 -6.25 -9.60 -1.77
N LEU A 197 -5.09 -9.45 -1.13
CA LEU A 197 -4.17 -10.56 -0.89
C LEU A 197 -4.78 -11.63 0.03
N VAL A 198 -5.34 -11.21 1.17
CA VAL A 198 -5.95 -12.13 2.14
C VAL A 198 -7.14 -12.87 1.51
N GLY A 199 -8.00 -12.18 0.77
CA GLY A 199 -9.14 -12.78 0.08
C GLY A 199 -8.72 -13.70 -1.07
N PHE A 200 -7.65 -13.36 -1.79
CA PHE A 200 -7.06 -14.22 -2.82
C PHE A 200 -6.53 -15.52 -2.23
N LEU A 201 -5.76 -15.43 -1.14
CA LEU A 201 -5.24 -16.61 -0.43
C LEU A 201 -6.37 -17.47 0.15
N ALA A 202 -7.43 -16.86 0.69
CA ALA A 202 -8.61 -17.58 1.17
C ALA A 202 -9.42 -18.24 0.04
N ALA A 203 -9.31 -17.75 -1.19
CA ALA A 203 -9.97 -18.30 -2.36
C ALA A 203 -9.21 -19.47 -3.00
N LEU A 204 -7.93 -19.66 -2.67
CA LEU A 204 -7.13 -20.79 -3.13
C LEU A 204 -7.63 -22.08 -2.50
N GLY A 205 -8.23 -22.94 -3.31
CA GLY A 205 -8.69 -24.26 -2.92
C GLY A 205 -7.78 -25.36 -3.44
N ARG A 206 -7.85 -26.52 -2.79
CA ARG A 206 -7.31 -27.77 -3.33
C ARG A 206 -8.45 -28.65 -3.82
N ARG A 207 -8.30 -29.21 -5.01
CA ARG A 207 -9.22 -30.17 -5.62
C ARG A 207 -8.47 -31.47 -5.82
N ALA A 208 -9.06 -32.58 -5.40
CA ALA A 208 -8.65 -33.90 -5.87
C ALA A 208 -9.60 -34.35 -6.98
N ILE A 209 -9.04 -35.03 -7.97
CA ILE A 209 -9.78 -35.69 -9.04
C ILE A 209 -9.37 -37.15 -9.00
N VAL A 210 -10.34 -38.04 -8.86
CA VAL A 210 -10.16 -39.48 -8.83
C VAL A 210 -10.95 -40.05 -10.00
N GLU A 211 -10.31 -40.83 -10.86
CA GLU A 211 -10.93 -41.51 -12.00
C GLU A 211 -10.92 -43.01 -11.73
N VAL A 212 -12.08 -43.66 -11.79
CA VAL A 212 -12.25 -45.11 -11.50
C VAL A 212 -13.19 -45.72 -12.54
N GLY A 213 -12.68 -46.59 -13.41
CA GLY A 213 -13.54 -47.36 -14.33
C GLY A 213 -14.51 -46.51 -15.16
N GLY A 214 -14.09 -45.30 -15.58
CA GLY A 214 -14.93 -44.35 -16.34
C GLY A 214 -15.61 -43.26 -15.50
N ASP A 215 -15.76 -43.46 -14.19
CA ASP A 215 -16.31 -42.44 -13.29
C ASP A 215 -15.27 -41.40 -12.89
N VAL A 216 -15.68 -40.13 -12.87
CA VAL A 216 -14.84 -38.99 -12.43
C VAL A 216 -15.41 -38.40 -11.14
N ILE A 217 -14.65 -38.53 -10.06
CA ILE A 217 -14.99 -38.03 -8.74
C ILE A 217 -14.11 -36.81 -8.46
N GLN A 218 -14.73 -35.64 -8.33
CA GLN A 218 -14.07 -34.40 -7.94
C GLN A 218 -14.38 -34.08 -6.47
N ILE A 219 -13.32 -33.91 -5.68
CA ILE A 219 -13.41 -33.58 -4.25
C ILE A 219 -12.83 -32.18 -4.09
N ASP A 220 -13.71 -31.20 -3.86
CA ASP A 220 -13.33 -29.81 -3.61
C ASP A 220 -13.17 -29.58 -2.11
N TYR A 221 -11.93 -29.38 -1.66
CA TYR A 221 -11.68 -29.04 -0.27
C TYR A 221 -12.04 -27.58 0.01
N LYS A 222 -12.84 -27.38 1.06
CA LYS A 222 -13.21 -26.06 1.53
C LYS A 222 -12.82 -25.84 2.98
N SER A 223 -11.81 -24.99 3.18
CA SER A 223 -11.60 -24.33 4.48
C SER A 223 -12.53 -23.11 4.59
N GLY A 224 -13.29 -23.08 5.67
CA GLY A 224 -13.90 -21.86 6.21
C GLY A 224 -13.20 -21.48 7.52
N TRP A 225 -13.47 -20.27 8.02
CA TRP A 225 -12.80 -19.70 9.21
C TRP A 225 -12.93 -20.56 10.49
N LEU A 226 -13.91 -21.46 10.57
CA LEU A 226 -14.16 -22.33 11.73
C LEU A 226 -14.50 -23.80 11.40
N ARG A 227 -14.64 -24.17 10.11
CA ARG A 227 -15.01 -25.55 9.72
C ARG A 227 -14.42 -25.92 8.37
N TYR A 228 -13.78 -27.09 8.34
CA TYR A 228 -13.34 -27.76 7.12
C TYR A 228 -14.47 -28.66 6.62
N TYR A 229 -14.83 -28.53 5.35
CA TYR A 229 -15.80 -29.42 4.71
C TYR A 229 -15.36 -29.70 3.28
N THR A 230 -15.79 -30.82 2.75
CA THR A 230 -15.58 -31.16 1.33
C THR A 230 -16.89 -31.08 0.57
N GLU A 231 -16.81 -30.65 -0.68
CA GLU A 231 -17.90 -30.82 -1.64
C GLU A 231 -17.49 -31.89 -2.66
N LEU A 232 -18.39 -32.84 -2.91
CA LEU A 232 -18.16 -33.93 -3.84
C LEU A 232 -18.97 -33.71 -5.12
N LYS A 233 -18.35 -33.95 -6.26
CA LYS A 233 -19.04 -34.09 -7.54
C LYS A 233 -18.68 -35.44 -8.15
N VAL A 234 -19.68 -36.20 -8.58
CA VAL A 234 -19.49 -37.47 -9.27
C VAL A 234 -20.06 -37.31 -10.67
N ASN A 235 -19.24 -37.54 -11.70
CA ASN A 235 -19.62 -37.37 -13.12
C ASN A 235 -20.25 -36.01 -13.44
N GLY A 236 -19.77 -34.95 -12.78
CA GLY A 236 -20.27 -33.58 -12.94
C GLY A 236 -21.50 -33.23 -12.10
N PHE A 237 -22.19 -34.21 -11.50
CA PHE A 237 -23.30 -33.99 -10.58
C PHE A 237 -22.79 -33.66 -9.18
N LYS A 238 -23.17 -32.48 -8.68
CA LYS A 238 -22.84 -32.07 -7.31
C LYS A 238 -23.75 -32.79 -6.34
N LEU A 239 -23.17 -33.53 -5.39
CA LEU A 239 -23.91 -33.94 -4.21
C LEU A 239 -24.06 -32.69 -3.32
N ASP A 240 -25.29 -32.19 -3.19
CA ASP A 240 -25.60 -30.90 -2.56
C ASP A 240 -25.32 -30.82 -1.04
N GLN A 241 -24.63 -31.82 -0.48
CA GLN A 241 -24.30 -31.89 0.92
C GLN A 241 -22.85 -31.49 1.19
N LYS A 242 -22.65 -30.62 2.18
CA LYS A 242 -21.32 -30.37 2.76
C LYS A 242 -20.92 -31.62 3.52
N ILE A 243 -19.90 -32.33 3.03
CA ILE A 243 -19.44 -33.57 3.65
C ILE A 243 -18.53 -33.20 4.81
N THR A 244 -18.99 -33.53 6.02
CA THR A 244 -18.26 -33.34 7.28
C THR A 244 -17.95 -34.66 7.99
N GLU A 245 -18.53 -35.76 7.53
CA GLU A 245 -18.43 -37.11 8.10
C GLU A 245 -17.86 -38.08 7.06
N PRO A 246 -17.37 -39.27 7.49
CA PRO A 246 -16.96 -40.30 6.56
C PRO A 246 -18.08 -40.67 5.59
N ILE A 247 -17.77 -40.78 4.31
CA ILE A 247 -18.71 -41.27 3.30
C ILE A 247 -18.13 -42.48 2.57
N LYS A 248 -19.02 -43.40 2.18
CA LYS A 248 -18.69 -44.63 1.48
C LYS A 248 -19.77 -44.96 0.46
N PHE A 249 -19.39 -45.17 -0.79
CA PHE A 249 -20.31 -45.52 -1.87
C PHE A 249 -19.60 -46.32 -2.96
N ARG A 250 -20.36 -46.96 -3.85
CA ARG A 250 -19.81 -47.75 -4.95
C ARG A 250 -19.59 -46.89 -6.19
N VAL A 251 -18.54 -47.20 -6.96
CA VAL A 251 -18.08 -46.45 -8.14
C VAL A 251 -17.54 -47.42 -9.20
N GLY A 252 -17.43 -46.96 -10.44
CA GLY A 252 -17.05 -47.75 -11.61
C GLY A 252 -18.27 -48.10 -12.46
N GLU A 253 -18.06 -48.34 -13.76
CA GLU A 253 -19.10 -48.65 -14.76
C GLU A 253 -20.06 -49.78 -14.32
N ASN A 254 -19.59 -50.70 -13.47
CA ASN A 254 -20.37 -51.82 -12.92
C ASN A 254 -20.53 -51.77 -11.38
N GLU A 255 -20.27 -50.63 -10.74
CA GLU A 255 -20.24 -50.48 -9.27
C GLU A 255 -19.32 -51.47 -8.55
N ASP A 256 -18.24 -51.87 -9.20
CA ASP A 256 -17.30 -52.91 -8.76
C ASP A 256 -16.29 -52.43 -7.71
N HIS A 257 -16.11 -51.12 -7.59
CA HIS A 257 -15.19 -50.51 -6.64
C HIS A 257 -15.92 -49.80 -5.50
N VAL A 258 -15.29 -49.79 -4.33
CA VAL A 258 -15.80 -49.11 -3.14
C VAL A 258 -14.96 -47.89 -2.83
N PHE A 259 -15.54 -46.70 -2.98
CA PHE A 259 -14.91 -45.43 -2.66
C PHE A 259 -15.19 -45.04 -1.21
N GLU A 260 -14.15 -44.60 -0.49
CA GLU A 260 -14.21 -44.11 0.88
C GLU A 260 -13.51 -42.76 1.00
N LEU A 261 -14.16 -41.81 1.68
CA LEU A 261 -13.59 -40.51 2.00
C LEU A 261 -13.73 -40.28 3.52
N GLU A 262 -12.60 -40.27 4.22
CA GLU A 262 -12.56 -40.20 5.69
C GLU A 262 -11.82 -38.94 6.17
N PRO A 263 -12.41 -38.14 7.07
CA PRO A 263 -11.68 -37.08 7.74
C PRO A 263 -10.70 -37.66 8.77
N LYS A 264 -9.50 -37.06 8.86
CA LYS A 264 -8.40 -37.43 9.76
C LYS A 264 -7.82 -36.18 10.43
N GLY A 265 -7.28 -36.37 11.63
CA GLY A 265 -6.76 -35.30 12.49
C GLY A 265 -7.81 -34.78 13.47
N TRP A 266 -7.37 -34.15 14.57
CA TRP A 266 -8.24 -33.67 15.64
C TRP A 266 -9.30 -32.68 15.09
N LEU A 267 -8.89 -31.78 14.20
CA LEU A 267 -9.77 -30.77 13.62
C LEU A 267 -10.40 -31.21 12.28
N ARG A 268 -10.31 -32.49 11.88
CA ARG A 268 -10.75 -32.98 10.56
C ARG A 268 -10.14 -32.19 9.39
N GLU A 269 -8.91 -31.74 9.58
CA GLU A 269 -8.15 -30.90 8.65
C GLU A 269 -7.56 -31.67 7.47
N THR A 270 -7.57 -33.01 7.50
CA THR A 270 -7.09 -33.83 6.40
C THR A 270 -8.18 -34.82 6.01
N TRP A 271 -8.35 -35.05 4.72
CA TRP A 271 -9.24 -36.06 4.17
C TRP A 271 -8.42 -37.14 3.48
N VAL A 272 -8.64 -38.40 3.84
CA VAL A 272 -8.01 -39.57 3.23
C VAL A 272 -8.99 -40.19 2.25
N ILE A 273 -8.50 -40.47 1.05
CA ILE A 273 -9.27 -41.07 -0.04
C ILE A 273 -8.80 -42.51 -0.17
N ARG A 274 -9.71 -43.46 -0.05
CA ARG A 274 -9.45 -44.88 -0.29
C ARG A 274 -10.36 -45.45 -1.37
N ILE A 275 -9.84 -46.44 -2.09
CA ILE A 275 -10.60 -47.28 -3.01
C ILE A 275 -10.28 -48.73 -2.67
N ASP A 276 -11.31 -49.54 -2.47
CA ASP A 276 -11.21 -50.96 -2.07
C ASP A 276 -10.32 -51.17 -0.83
N GLY A 277 -10.41 -50.25 0.12
CA GLY A 277 -9.60 -50.24 1.35
C GLY A 277 -8.13 -49.80 1.15
N GLN A 278 -7.68 -49.53 -0.07
CA GLN A 278 -6.35 -48.99 -0.34
C GLN A 278 -6.35 -47.47 -0.42
N GLU A 279 -5.39 -46.82 0.25
CA GLU A 279 -5.23 -45.38 0.18
C GLU A 279 -4.74 -44.95 -1.21
N VAL A 280 -5.50 -44.08 -1.88
CA VAL A 280 -5.15 -43.57 -3.22
C VAL A 280 -4.71 -42.11 -3.19
N GLY A 281 -5.06 -41.37 -2.13
CA GLY A 281 -4.67 -39.98 -1.99
C GLY A 281 -5.11 -39.34 -0.67
N ARG A 282 -4.64 -38.11 -0.45
CA ARG A 282 -5.00 -37.28 0.71
C ARG A 282 -5.22 -35.83 0.31
N LEU A 283 -6.26 -35.18 0.79
CA LEU A 283 -6.41 -33.73 0.76
C LEU A 283 -6.13 -33.18 2.16
N PRO A 284 -5.40 -32.08 2.32
CA PRO A 284 -5.46 -31.30 3.56
C PRO A 284 -6.72 -30.44 3.58
#